data_AF-A0A953KYP4-F1
#
_entry.id   AF-A0A953KYP4-F1
#
_cell.length_a   1.000
_cell.length_b   1.000
_cell.length_c   1.000
_cell.angle_alpha   90.00
_cell.angle_beta   90.00
_cell.angle_gamma   90.00
#
_symmetry.space_group_name_H-M   'P 1'
#
loop_
_entity.id
_entity.type
_entity.pdbx_description
1 polymer ?
#
loop_
_entity_poly.entity_id
_entity_poly.type
_entity_poly.pdbx_seq_one_letter_code
_entity_poly.pdbx_strand_id
1 'polypeptide(L)'
;MDITREDLVETCAAFTGEVAPLLSAEHNVRFTDFSRLSGIGYSQWNELLLGLGYDRVTQPFFVHFFKEGVINSKSELEQGLVYFLRIAMLLYGNVKFAFKKLSRMDDHELASVMKPLRRKSPEVFKHRNHPLHKGVQIPAEQTFYLGYLVDGEIEKAVSEGRFPPDQIAAMRAVRDAARNNGRINHATYLCYDHLDVYIATSMRLRHEFYLVHQFCQRLFQSTQLKDLKLRYFDPTQAYCDERINKGLVEALMLKRARCTIYHAQELDTLGKDSELASTLAQGKPVICYVPQIENEAEFVRNSIHLGEQLYPELSEREIVVNLMKQYCVEWAWEREEIRKFISTPEAKPTPKLWNDIFRSAKRMYDRRAEMLRDSHPLALQTNLTNGVANGVLVVRKVEQCAALVRAIMLNELRFEIVTGMAAGGMGLREEISGCIYRYVSGDQHLTNSFWNFYLRSPNEAVPIEVPVSEQLSLNLL
;
A
#
# COMPACT_ATOMS: atom_id res chain seq x y z
N MET A 1 -30.25 -27.42 17.56
CA MET A 1 -29.21 -26.62 16.89
C MET A 1 -28.91 -27.25 15.53
N ASP A 2 -28.87 -26.48 14.44
CA ASP A 2 -28.61 -26.99 13.08
C ASP A 2 -27.09 -27.04 12.79
N ILE A 3 -26.36 -27.72 13.67
CA ILE A 3 -24.91 -27.94 13.53
C ILE A 3 -24.70 -29.44 13.45
N THR A 4 -24.13 -29.90 12.34
CA THR A 4 -23.79 -31.30 12.16
C THR A 4 -22.43 -31.62 12.77
N ARG A 5 -22.14 -32.91 12.95
CA ARG A 5 -20.81 -33.36 13.34
C ARG A 5 -19.76 -32.94 12.31
N GLU A 6 -20.10 -32.98 11.02
CA GLU A 6 -19.21 -32.63 9.93
C GLU A 6 -18.82 -31.14 9.99
N ASP A 7 -19.80 -30.25 10.20
CA ASP A 7 -19.55 -28.81 10.38
C ASP A 7 -18.54 -28.55 11.53
N LEU A 8 -18.65 -29.27 12.65
CA LEU A 8 -17.76 -29.14 13.80
C LEU A 8 -16.36 -29.65 13.50
N VAL A 9 -16.24 -30.80 12.84
CA VAL A 9 -14.95 -31.38 12.46
C VAL A 9 -14.21 -30.46 11.48
N GLU A 10 -14.89 -30.01 10.43
CA GLU A 10 -14.33 -29.08 9.46
C GLU A 10 -13.92 -27.76 10.11
N THR A 11 -14.75 -27.23 11.01
CA THR A 11 -14.44 -26.00 11.74
C THR A 11 -13.22 -26.17 12.64
N CYS A 12 -13.11 -27.26 13.39
CA CYS A 12 -11.93 -27.53 14.22
C CYS A 12 -10.66 -27.67 13.37
N ALA A 13 -10.74 -28.35 12.23
CA ALA A 13 -9.63 -28.46 11.29
C ALA A 13 -9.21 -27.09 10.73
N ALA A 14 -10.17 -26.25 10.37
CA ALA A 14 -9.91 -24.90 9.89
C ALA A 14 -9.33 -23.98 10.99
N PHE A 15 -9.81 -24.08 12.24
CA PHE A 15 -9.26 -23.34 13.38
C PHE A 15 -7.82 -23.73 13.69
N THR A 16 -7.53 -25.03 13.66
CA THR A 16 -6.20 -25.54 14.00
C THR A 16 -5.21 -25.46 12.83
N GLY A 17 -5.71 -25.32 11.60
CA GLY A 17 -4.90 -25.42 10.39
C GLY A 17 -4.34 -26.83 10.18
N GLU A 18 -4.94 -27.86 10.79
CA GLU A 18 -4.47 -29.25 10.76
C GLU A 18 -5.64 -30.23 10.59
N VAL A 19 -5.43 -31.32 9.85
CA VAL A 19 -6.38 -32.43 9.77
C VAL A 19 -6.48 -33.11 11.13
N ALA A 20 -7.67 -33.53 11.54
CA ALA A 20 -7.84 -34.06 12.89
C ALA A 20 -7.09 -35.38 13.08
N PRO A 21 -6.16 -35.46 14.05
CA PRO A 21 -5.32 -36.65 14.23
C PRO A 21 -6.10 -37.93 14.53
N LEU A 22 -7.25 -37.82 15.22
CA LEU A 22 -8.01 -38.97 15.71
C LEU A 22 -9.28 -39.26 14.88
N LEU A 23 -9.37 -38.75 13.65
CA LEU A 23 -10.49 -39.05 12.75
C LEU A 23 -10.48 -40.48 12.17
N SER A 24 -9.42 -41.26 12.39
CA SER A 24 -9.33 -42.64 11.87
C SER A 24 -10.37 -43.58 12.51
N ALA A 25 -10.80 -44.58 11.75
CA ALA A 25 -11.88 -45.52 12.13
C ALA A 25 -11.64 -46.31 13.44
N GLU A 26 -10.43 -46.28 13.99
CA GLU A 26 -10.06 -46.97 15.23
C GLU A 26 -10.45 -46.17 16.50
N HIS A 27 -10.69 -44.85 16.39
CA HIS A 27 -11.01 -44.00 17.54
C HIS A 27 -12.53 -43.75 17.65
N ASN A 28 -13.19 -44.59 18.44
CA ASN A 28 -14.64 -44.53 18.73
C ASN A 28 -15.02 -43.41 19.74
N VAL A 29 -14.60 -42.16 19.52
CA VAL A 29 -15.14 -41.04 20.30
C VAL A 29 -16.58 -40.79 19.85
N ARG A 30 -17.54 -41.28 20.66
CA ARG A 30 -18.97 -41.05 20.43
C ARG A 30 -19.35 -39.68 20.96
N PHE A 31 -19.45 -38.71 20.06
CA PHE A 31 -20.05 -37.42 20.40
C PHE A 31 -21.56 -37.59 20.64
N THR A 32 -22.08 -36.81 21.58
CA THR A 32 -23.53 -36.71 21.79
C THR A 32 -24.20 -36.12 20.57
N ASP A 33 -25.49 -36.42 20.40
CA ASP A 33 -26.33 -35.83 19.37
C ASP A 33 -26.45 -34.31 19.60
N PHE A 34 -25.64 -33.53 18.87
CA PHE A 34 -25.56 -32.07 18.99
C PHE A 34 -26.88 -31.36 18.69
N SER A 35 -27.82 -32.03 17.98
CA SER A 35 -29.14 -31.46 17.70
C SER A 35 -29.93 -31.16 18.99
N ARG A 36 -29.64 -31.89 20.07
CA ARG A 36 -30.30 -31.79 21.38
C ARG A 36 -29.69 -30.76 22.33
N LEU A 37 -28.54 -30.19 21.98
CA LEU A 37 -27.90 -29.15 22.79
C LEU A 37 -28.55 -27.80 22.51
N SER A 38 -28.70 -26.99 23.55
CA SER A 38 -29.11 -25.59 23.44
C SER A 38 -27.99 -24.69 22.89
N GLY A 39 -26.74 -25.14 22.99
CA GLY A 39 -25.55 -24.48 22.47
C GLY A 39 -24.28 -25.25 22.88
N ILE A 40 -23.12 -24.84 22.34
CA ILE A 40 -21.81 -25.39 22.68
C ILE A 40 -21.04 -24.34 23.49
N GLY A 41 -20.82 -24.61 24.78
CA GLY A 41 -20.01 -23.77 25.65
C GLY A 41 -18.53 -24.12 25.62
N TYR A 42 -17.71 -23.30 26.28
CA TYR A 42 -16.25 -23.45 26.38
C TYR A 42 -15.78 -24.87 26.76
N SER A 43 -16.38 -25.49 27.78
CA SER A 43 -15.99 -26.83 28.24
C SER A 43 -16.27 -27.90 27.17
N GLN A 44 -17.45 -27.86 26.55
CA GLN A 44 -17.85 -28.79 25.49
C GLN A 44 -16.99 -28.62 24.23
N TRP A 45 -16.61 -27.38 23.91
CA TRP A 45 -15.68 -27.10 22.82
C TRP A 45 -14.31 -27.74 23.07
N ASN A 46 -13.80 -27.67 24.30
CA ASN A 46 -12.55 -28.33 24.67
C ASN A 46 -12.64 -29.87 24.66
N GLU A 47 -13.77 -30.44 25.07
CA GLU A 47 -14.03 -31.88 24.94
C GLU A 47 -14.02 -32.31 23.46
N LEU A 48 -14.64 -31.53 22.58
CA LEU A 48 -14.64 -31.75 21.13
C LEU A 48 -13.21 -31.70 20.56
N LEU A 49 -12.44 -30.66 20.88
CA LEU A 49 -11.05 -30.52 20.42
C LEU A 49 -10.19 -31.71 20.84
N LEU A 50 -10.25 -32.09 22.12
CA LEU A 50 -9.51 -33.24 22.64
C LEU A 50 -9.96 -34.56 22.00
N GLY A 51 -11.27 -34.75 21.82
CA GLY A 51 -11.83 -35.93 21.17
C GLY A 51 -11.38 -36.09 19.72
N LEU A 52 -11.00 -34.99 19.06
CA LEU A 52 -10.44 -34.96 17.71
C LEU A 52 -8.90 -35.01 17.69
N GLY A 53 -8.24 -34.93 18.85
CA GLY A 53 -6.79 -34.97 19.00
C GLY A 53 -6.09 -33.61 18.93
N TYR A 54 -6.83 -32.51 19.09
CA TYR A 54 -6.29 -31.15 19.11
C TYR A 54 -5.99 -30.66 20.53
N ASP A 55 -5.19 -29.59 20.63
CA ASP A 55 -4.96 -28.87 21.87
C ASP A 55 -6.23 -28.15 22.35
N ARG A 56 -6.38 -28.05 23.68
CA ARG A 56 -7.41 -27.21 24.31
C ARG A 56 -7.13 -25.73 24.06
N VAL A 57 -8.19 -24.93 24.15
CA VAL A 57 -8.12 -23.46 24.19
C VAL A 57 -8.41 -22.95 25.60
N THR A 58 -7.99 -21.72 25.89
CA THR A 58 -8.34 -20.96 27.09
C THR A 58 -9.73 -20.32 26.95
N GLN A 59 -10.36 -19.98 28.08
CA GLN A 59 -11.65 -19.29 28.07
C GLN A 59 -11.58 -17.91 27.39
N PRO A 60 -10.55 -17.07 27.62
CA PRO A 60 -10.31 -15.84 26.86
C PRO A 60 -10.36 -16.03 25.34
N PHE A 61 -9.65 -17.02 24.81
CA PHE A 61 -9.66 -17.33 23.38
C PHE A 61 -11.09 -17.64 22.90
N PHE A 62 -11.78 -18.54 23.61
CA PHE A 62 -13.12 -18.97 23.22
C PHE A 62 -14.11 -17.80 23.20
N VAL A 63 -14.16 -17.00 24.27
CA VAL A 63 -15.06 -15.84 24.38
C VAL A 63 -14.74 -14.75 23.36
N HIS A 64 -13.46 -14.61 22.98
CA HIS A 64 -13.05 -13.62 21.98
C HIS A 64 -13.61 -13.93 20.57
N PHE A 65 -13.60 -15.20 20.16
CA PHE A 65 -14.05 -15.60 18.82
C PHE A 65 -15.53 -15.99 18.77
N PHE A 66 -16.10 -16.47 19.87
CA PHE A 66 -17.51 -16.85 19.98
C PHE A 66 -18.20 -15.97 21.01
N LYS A 67 -18.96 -14.99 20.51
CA LYS A 67 -19.68 -14.00 21.32
C LYS A 67 -20.49 -14.69 22.42
N GLU A 68 -20.56 -14.06 23.59
CA GLU A 68 -21.32 -14.55 24.76
C GLU A 68 -20.81 -15.89 25.36
N GLY A 69 -19.72 -16.46 24.84
CA GLY A 69 -19.13 -17.68 25.38
C GLY A 69 -19.98 -18.93 25.16
N VAL A 70 -20.89 -18.92 24.17
CA VAL A 70 -21.69 -20.06 23.72
C VAL A 70 -21.89 -19.97 22.20
N ILE A 71 -21.84 -21.11 21.51
CA ILE A 71 -22.19 -21.23 20.09
C ILE A 71 -23.61 -21.80 19.99
N ASN A 72 -24.57 -21.00 19.51
CA ASN A 72 -25.99 -21.36 19.44
C ASN A 72 -26.43 -21.77 18.03
N SER A 73 -25.64 -21.46 17.00
CA SER A 73 -26.01 -21.72 15.61
C SER A 73 -24.79 -21.96 14.71
N LYS A 74 -25.02 -22.61 13.56
CA LYS A 74 -24.01 -22.77 12.51
C LYS A 74 -23.46 -21.43 12.03
N SER A 75 -24.33 -20.42 11.89
CA SER A 75 -23.92 -19.07 11.53
C SER A 75 -22.94 -18.45 12.54
N GLU A 76 -23.15 -18.66 13.85
CA GLU A 76 -22.22 -18.17 14.88
C GLU A 76 -20.87 -18.90 14.82
N LEU A 77 -20.90 -20.22 14.59
CA LEU A 77 -19.70 -21.04 14.40
C LEU A 77 -18.87 -20.53 13.20
N GLU A 78 -19.52 -20.32 12.05
CA GLU A 78 -18.90 -19.80 10.83
C GLU A 78 -18.36 -18.38 11.01
N GLN A 79 -19.12 -17.50 11.67
CA GLN A 79 -18.67 -16.13 11.95
C GLN A 79 -17.43 -16.11 12.86
N GLY A 80 -17.41 -16.96 13.89
CA GLY A 80 -16.26 -17.10 14.79
C GLY A 80 -15.02 -17.63 14.05
N LEU A 81 -15.19 -18.63 13.19
CA LEU A 81 -14.13 -19.16 12.34
C LEU A 81 -13.58 -18.10 11.38
N VAL A 82 -14.45 -17.42 10.62
CA VAL A 82 -14.06 -16.35 9.69
C VAL A 82 -13.33 -15.23 10.43
N TYR A 83 -13.80 -14.87 11.63
CA TYR A 83 -13.12 -13.86 12.44
C TYR A 83 -11.72 -14.33 12.87
N PHE A 84 -11.59 -15.56 13.36
CA PHE A 84 -10.31 -16.15 13.73
C PHE A 84 -9.33 -16.22 12.54
N LEU A 85 -9.78 -16.72 11.38
CA LEU A 85 -8.93 -16.83 10.19
C LEU A 85 -8.41 -15.46 9.75
N ARG A 86 -9.25 -14.41 9.77
CA ARG A 86 -8.80 -13.04 9.49
C ARG A 86 -7.71 -12.60 10.46
N ILE A 87 -7.88 -12.81 11.76
CA ILE A 87 -6.88 -12.46 12.77
C ILE A 87 -5.59 -13.25 12.55
N ALA A 88 -5.70 -14.56 12.31
CA ALA A 88 -4.57 -15.44 12.08
C ALA A 88 -3.74 -14.99 10.87
N MET A 89 -4.39 -14.65 9.76
CA MET A 89 -3.73 -14.17 8.55
C MET A 89 -3.14 -12.77 8.71
N LEU A 90 -3.81 -11.87 9.44
CA LEU A 90 -3.32 -10.52 9.68
C LEU A 90 -2.08 -10.49 10.58
N LEU A 91 -2.09 -11.25 11.67
CA LEU A 91 -1.04 -11.23 12.69
C LEU A 91 0.12 -12.19 12.39
N TYR A 92 -0.18 -13.36 11.84
CA TYR A 92 0.77 -14.47 11.80
C TYR A 92 1.00 -15.02 10.39
N GLY A 93 0.12 -14.75 9.42
CA GLY A 93 0.25 -15.34 8.07
C GLY A 93 0.24 -16.87 8.06
N ASN A 94 -0.19 -17.49 9.16
CA ASN A 94 -0.22 -18.94 9.35
C ASN A 94 -1.28 -19.29 10.41
N VAL A 95 -2.29 -20.05 9.98
CA VAL A 95 -3.43 -20.43 10.82
C VAL A 95 -3.02 -21.32 11.98
N LYS A 96 -2.21 -22.36 11.72
CA LYS A 96 -1.71 -23.28 12.73
C LYS A 96 -0.86 -22.59 13.79
N PHE A 97 0.03 -21.70 13.38
CA PHE A 97 0.86 -20.93 14.30
C PHE A 97 0.00 -19.98 15.15
N ALA A 98 -0.94 -19.27 14.52
CA ALA A 98 -1.89 -18.41 15.22
C ALA A 98 -2.68 -19.18 16.26
N PHE A 99 -3.24 -20.35 15.91
CA PHE A 99 -3.97 -21.19 16.85
C PHE A 99 -3.09 -21.58 18.04
N LYS A 100 -1.90 -22.14 17.81
CA LYS A 100 -0.97 -22.57 18.88
C LYS A 100 -0.56 -21.44 19.82
N LYS A 101 -0.48 -20.20 19.32
CA LYS A 101 -0.16 -19.02 20.13
C LYS A 101 -1.38 -18.48 20.86
N LEU A 102 -2.42 -18.12 20.13
CA LEU A 102 -3.60 -17.44 20.67
C LEU A 102 -4.43 -18.34 21.59
N SER A 103 -4.53 -19.64 21.31
CA SER A 103 -5.34 -20.58 22.10
C SER A 103 -4.91 -20.72 23.55
N ARG A 104 -3.68 -20.31 23.89
CA ARG A 104 -3.07 -20.48 25.21
C ARG A 104 -2.94 -19.17 25.98
N MET A 105 -3.28 -18.05 25.35
CA MET A 105 -3.16 -16.73 25.94
C MET A 105 -4.23 -16.47 27.00
N ASP A 106 -3.85 -15.73 28.03
CA ASP A 106 -4.81 -15.11 28.94
C ASP A 106 -5.47 -13.85 28.34
N ASP A 107 -6.41 -13.24 29.06
CA ASP A 107 -7.12 -12.03 28.61
C ASP A 107 -6.17 -10.86 28.33
N HIS A 108 -5.12 -10.69 29.14
CA HIS A 108 -4.19 -9.58 29.03
C HIS A 108 -3.25 -9.76 27.82
N GLU A 109 -2.69 -10.95 27.65
CA GLU A 109 -1.88 -11.32 26.50
C GLU A 109 -2.68 -11.18 25.20
N LEU A 110 -3.91 -11.71 25.16
CA LEU A 110 -4.77 -11.60 23.99
C LEU A 110 -5.13 -10.14 23.69
N ALA A 111 -5.49 -9.35 24.72
CA ALA A 111 -5.76 -7.93 24.56
C ALA A 111 -4.56 -7.15 24.01
N SER A 112 -3.35 -7.50 24.45
CA SER A 112 -2.09 -6.91 24.00
C SER A 112 -1.81 -7.22 22.53
N VAL A 113 -1.93 -8.49 22.14
CA VAL A 113 -1.71 -8.94 20.75
C VAL A 113 -2.76 -8.37 19.79
N MET A 114 -3.99 -8.15 20.25
CA MET A 114 -5.07 -7.56 19.45
C MET A 114 -5.00 -6.03 19.38
N LYS A 115 -4.28 -5.37 20.28
CA LYS A 115 -4.15 -3.90 20.35
C LYS A 115 -3.82 -3.25 19.00
N PRO A 116 -2.88 -3.78 18.19
CA PRO A 116 -2.53 -3.20 16.88
C PRO A 116 -3.69 -3.20 15.87
N LEU A 117 -4.65 -4.12 16.01
CA LEU A 117 -5.80 -4.29 15.12
C LEU A 117 -7.03 -3.49 15.56
N ARG A 118 -7.02 -2.94 16.79
CA ARG A 118 -8.15 -2.16 17.29
C ARG A 118 -8.36 -0.92 16.43
N ARG A 119 -9.62 -0.64 16.11
CA ARG A 119 -10.02 0.60 15.43
C ARG A 119 -9.55 1.80 16.25
N LYS A 120 -8.99 2.79 15.57
CA LYS A 120 -8.56 4.05 16.18
C LYS A 120 -9.65 5.08 15.97
N SER A 121 -9.94 5.86 17.00
CA SER A 121 -10.83 7.00 16.86
C SER A 121 -10.19 8.05 15.92
N PRO A 122 -10.95 8.63 14.99
CA PRO A 122 -10.50 9.78 14.18
C PRO A 122 -9.97 10.94 15.02
N GLU A 123 -10.48 11.07 16.25
CA GLU A 123 -10.09 12.13 17.18
C GLU A 123 -8.59 12.14 17.52
N VAL A 124 -7.92 10.98 17.43
CA VAL A 124 -6.46 10.87 17.64
C VAL A 124 -5.69 11.68 16.59
N PHE A 125 -6.24 11.84 15.38
CA PHE A 125 -5.64 12.62 14.30
C PHE A 125 -6.17 14.05 14.28
N LYS A 126 -7.47 14.25 14.54
CA LYS A 126 -8.11 15.58 14.54
C LYS A 126 -7.58 16.51 15.63
N HIS A 127 -7.27 15.96 16.80
CA HIS A 127 -6.74 16.72 17.93
C HIS A 127 -5.22 16.93 17.89
N ARG A 128 -4.51 16.47 16.86
CA ARG A 128 -3.08 16.73 16.74
C ARG A 128 -2.81 18.24 16.68
N ASN A 129 -1.73 18.65 17.35
CA ASN A 129 -1.21 20.00 17.24
C ASN A 129 -0.71 20.26 15.82
N HIS A 130 -0.83 21.52 15.39
CA HIS A 130 -0.19 21.95 14.17
C HIS A 130 1.34 21.83 14.32
N PRO A 131 2.07 21.50 13.24
CA PRO A 131 3.52 21.49 13.26
C PRO A 131 4.08 22.83 13.75
N LEU A 132 5.15 22.79 14.56
CA LEU A 132 5.87 24.00 15.01
C LEU A 132 6.50 24.74 13.82
N HIS A 133 7.05 23.99 12.89
CA HIS A 133 7.59 24.50 11.63
C HIS A 133 6.61 24.19 10.50
N LYS A 134 6.16 25.24 9.81
CA LYS A 134 5.37 25.10 8.59
C LYS A 134 6.33 25.15 7.41
N GLY A 135 6.18 24.18 6.49
CA GLY A 135 6.88 24.23 5.22
C GLY A 135 6.45 25.45 4.39
N VAL A 136 7.31 25.85 3.46
CA VAL A 136 7.04 26.86 2.45
C VAL A 136 6.55 26.14 1.20
N GLN A 137 5.32 26.42 0.78
CA GLN A 137 4.77 25.81 -0.42
C GLN A 137 5.51 26.31 -1.67
N ILE A 138 6.03 25.38 -2.46
CA ILE A 138 6.56 25.63 -3.80
C ILE A 138 5.41 25.44 -4.79
N PRO A 139 5.07 26.45 -5.61
CA PRO A 139 4.01 26.33 -6.61
C PRO A 139 4.23 25.16 -7.57
N ALA A 140 3.14 24.54 -8.05
CA ALA A 140 3.18 23.33 -8.88
C ALA A 140 4.07 23.52 -10.12
N GLU A 141 3.94 24.65 -10.78
CA GLU A 141 4.71 25.07 -11.95
C GLU A 141 6.19 25.36 -11.66
N GLN A 142 6.61 25.37 -10.39
CA GLN A 142 8.00 25.60 -9.98
C GLN A 142 8.65 24.36 -9.34
N THR A 143 7.87 23.32 -9.02
CA THR A 143 8.37 22.09 -8.39
C THR A 143 9.50 21.41 -9.19
N PHE A 144 9.49 21.53 -10.51
CA PHE A 144 10.54 20.95 -11.37
C PHE A 144 11.93 21.57 -11.17
N TYR A 145 12.03 22.78 -10.61
CA TYR A 145 13.31 23.42 -10.29
C TYR A 145 14.10 22.68 -9.19
N LEU A 146 13.44 21.77 -8.46
CA LEU A 146 14.10 20.87 -7.51
C LEU A 146 14.82 19.71 -8.21
N GLY A 147 14.49 19.43 -9.47
CA GLY A 147 15.13 18.38 -10.26
C GLY A 147 16.56 18.73 -10.67
N TYR A 148 17.35 17.71 -10.99
CA TYR A 148 18.73 17.87 -11.45
C TYR A 148 18.82 18.20 -12.95
N LEU A 149 17.80 17.86 -13.76
CA LEU A 149 17.80 18.14 -15.20
C LEU A 149 17.69 19.63 -15.52
N VAL A 150 17.13 20.43 -14.61
CA VAL A 150 16.90 21.86 -14.83
C VAL A 150 18.20 22.64 -15.02
N ASP A 151 19.29 22.23 -14.37
CA ASP A 151 20.58 22.88 -14.51
C ASP A 151 21.12 22.70 -15.93
N GLY A 152 21.04 21.48 -16.46
CA GLY A 152 21.41 21.19 -17.85
C GLY A 152 20.49 21.87 -18.87
N GLU A 153 19.19 22.01 -18.57
CA GLU A 153 18.26 22.76 -19.43
C GLU A 153 18.61 24.25 -19.50
N ILE A 154 18.91 24.88 -18.35
CA ILE A 154 19.32 26.29 -18.28
C ILE A 154 20.67 26.49 -19.00
N GLU A 155 21.66 25.62 -18.75
CA GLU A 155 22.97 25.70 -19.41
C GLU A 155 22.86 25.54 -20.93
N LYS A 156 22.04 24.58 -21.39
CA LYS A 156 21.78 24.39 -22.81
C LYS A 156 21.14 25.64 -23.42
N ALA A 157 20.14 26.22 -22.76
CA ALA A 157 19.48 27.44 -23.21
C ALA A 157 20.43 28.64 -23.30
N VAL A 158 21.38 28.76 -22.36
CA VAL A 158 22.48 29.75 -22.42
C VAL A 158 23.38 29.50 -23.63
N SER A 159 23.85 28.26 -23.81
CA SER A 159 24.81 27.92 -24.87
C SER A 159 24.23 28.13 -26.28
N GLU A 160 22.93 27.95 -26.43
CA GLU A 160 22.22 28.11 -27.71
C GLU A 160 21.62 29.51 -27.88
N GLY A 161 21.80 30.41 -26.91
CA GLY A 161 21.26 31.77 -26.96
C GLY A 161 19.73 31.83 -27.06
N ARG A 162 19.03 30.82 -26.52
CA ARG A 162 17.56 30.70 -26.65
C ARG A 162 16.79 31.80 -25.91
N PHE A 163 17.38 32.35 -24.85
CA PHE A 163 16.75 33.36 -24.01
C PHE A 163 17.71 34.53 -23.75
N PRO A 164 17.18 35.76 -23.58
CA PRO A 164 17.97 36.90 -23.16
C PRO A 164 18.66 36.66 -21.79
N PRO A 165 19.80 37.31 -21.51
CA PRO A 165 20.51 37.18 -20.24
C PRO A 165 19.63 37.42 -19.01
N ASP A 166 18.72 38.40 -19.08
CA ASP A 166 17.81 38.74 -17.98
C ASP A 166 16.80 37.61 -17.68
N GLN A 167 16.33 36.91 -18.71
CA GLN A 167 15.42 35.77 -18.54
C GLN A 167 16.15 34.57 -17.95
N ILE A 168 17.39 34.31 -18.36
CA ILE A 168 18.24 33.27 -17.75
C ILE A 168 18.50 33.60 -16.27
N ALA A 169 18.82 34.86 -15.95
CA ALA A 169 19.01 35.30 -14.57
C ALA A 169 17.74 35.10 -13.73
N ALA A 170 16.57 35.43 -14.28
CA ALA A 170 15.29 35.19 -13.63
C ALA A 170 15.03 33.69 -13.38
N MET A 171 15.28 32.82 -14.37
CA MET A 171 15.13 31.36 -14.20
C MET A 171 16.05 30.81 -13.11
N ARG A 172 17.31 31.26 -13.05
CA ARG A 172 18.26 30.89 -11.97
C ARG A 172 17.77 31.36 -10.60
N ALA A 173 17.27 32.59 -10.51
CA ALA A 173 16.72 33.12 -9.26
C ALA A 173 15.51 32.32 -8.76
N VAL A 174 14.58 31.96 -9.65
CA VAL A 174 13.42 31.11 -9.30
C VAL A 174 13.89 29.72 -8.85
N ARG A 175 14.85 29.12 -9.57
CA ARG A 175 15.45 27.84 -9.18
C ARG A 175 16.05 27.88 -7.78
N ASP A 176 16.85 28.90 -7.50
CA ASP A 176 17.56 29.03 -6.23
C ASP A 176 16.57 29.27 -5.07
N ALA A 177 15.53 30.06 -5.30
CA ALA A 177 14.43 30.25 -4.35
C ALA A 177 13.66 28.93 -4.09
N ALA A 178 13.30 28.20 -5.15
CA ALA A 178 12.62 26.90 -5.03
C ALA A 178 13.47 25.90 -4.25
N ARG A 179 14.77 25.78 -4.57
CA ARG A 179 15.71 24.91 -3.84
C ARG A 179 15.88 25.33 -2.38
N ASN A 180 15.95 26.63 -2.10
CA ASN A 180 15.99 27.13 -0.72
C ASN A 180 14.73 26.74 0.08
N ASN A 181 13.54 26.94 -0.51
CA ASN A 181 12.28 26.50 0.09
C ASN A 181 12.25 24.97 0.26
N GLY A 182 12.77 24.24 -0.71
CA GLY A 182 12.90 22.78 -0.66
C GLY A 182 13.80 22.29 0.47
N ARG A 183 14.89 23.01 0.79
CA ARG A 183 15.75 22.71 1.95
C ARG A 183 15.04 22.98 3.27
N ILE A 184 14.29 24.08 3.36
CA ILE A 184 13.48 24.42 4.54
C ILE A 184 12.42 23.34 4.78
N ASN A 185 11.72 22.92 3.73
CA ASN A 185 10.73 21.83 3.79
C ASN A 185 11.37 20.51 4.18
N HIS A 186 12.51 20.17 3.59
CA HIS A 186 13.27 18.98 3.90
C HIS A 186 13.65 18.92 5.40
N ALA A 187 14.18 20.02 5.95
CA ALA A 187 14.45 20.13 7.39
C ALA A 187 13.17 20.03 8.23
N THR A 188 12.07 20.62 7.76
CA THR A 188 10.76 20.56 8.42
C THR A 188 10.24 19.11 8.53
N TYR A 189 10.35 18.30 7.46
CA TYR A 189 9.95 16.89 7.48
C TYR A 189 10.75 16.06 8.48
N LEU A 190 12.05 16.34 8.62
CA LEU A 190 12.91 15.69 9.61
C LEU A 190 12.46 15.97 11.04
N CYS A 191 11.95 17.18 11.31
CA CYS A 191 11.53 17.62 12.63
C CYS A 191 10.06 17.34 12.98
N TYR A 192 9.25 16.77 12.08
CA TYR A 192 7.90 16.37 12.45
C TYR A 192 7.93 15.33 13.58
N ASP A 193 6.97 15.37 14.50
CA ASP A 193 6.76 14.33 15.53
C ASP A 193 6.21 13.02 14.94
N HIS A 194 5.45 13.14 13.85
CA HIS A 194 4.74 12.06 13.19
C HIS A 194 4.92 12.19 11.68
N LEU A 195 5.02 11.03 11.02
CA LEU A 195 4.90 10.91 9.58
C LEU A 195 3.92 9.77 9.31
N ASP A 196 2.82 10.06 8.65
CA ASP A 196 1.74 9.10 8.42
C ASP A 196 1.86 8.47 7.04
N VAL A 197 2.18 9.26 6.01
CA VAL A 197 2.22 8.81 4.61
C VAL A 197 3.54 9.21 3.95
N TYR A 198 4.18 8.27 3.27
CA TYR A 198 5.30 8.53 2.37
C TYR A 198 4.83 8.46 0.91
N ILE A 199 5.22 9.42 0.08
CA ILE A 199 4.90 9.41 -1.36
C ILE A 199 6.14 8.94 -2.12
N ALA A 200 6.09 7.71 -2.64
CA ALA A 200 7.11 7.12 -3.51
C ALA A 200 6.83 7.51 -4.97
N THR A 201 7.79 8.20 -5.60
CA THR A 201 7.66 8.74 -6.96
C THR A 201 9.02 8.74 -7.66
N SER A 202 9.01 8.85 -8.98
CA SER A 202 10.21 9.11 -9.77
C SER A 202 9.97 10.30 -10.68
N MET A 203 10.58 11.43 -10.34
CA MET A 203 10.38 12.66 -11.09
C MET A 203 11.70 13.08 -11.71
N ARG A 204 11.66 13.30 -13.02
CA ARG A 204 12.76 13.71 -13.89
C ARG A 204 12.31 14.87 -14.77
N LEU A 205 11.14 14.75 -15.40
CA LEU A 205 10.58 15.72 -16.34
C LEU A 205 9.62 16.68 -15.63
N ARG A 206 9.46 17.90 -16.17
CA ARG A 206 8.67 18.98 -15.52
C ARG A 206 7.23 18.57 -15.21
N HIS A 207 6.57 17.88 -16.13
CA HIS A 207 5.19 17.41 -15.94
C HIS A 207 5.06 16.35 -14.85
N GLU A 208 6.09 15.53 -14.61
CA GLU A 208 6.05 14.52 -13.54
C GLU A 208 5.97 15.19 -12.17
N PHE A 209 6.79 16.23 -11.93
CA PHE A 209 6.73 17.03 -10.70
C PHE A 209 5.35 17.70 -10.53
N TYR A 210 4.84 18.32 -11.60
CA TYR A 210 3.54 18.98 -11.59
C TYR A 210 2.39 18.01 -11.27
N LEU A 211 2.33 16.86 -11.97
CA LEU A 211 1.25 15.89 -11.83
C LEU A 211 1.26 15.22 -10.45
N VAL A 212 2.45 14.86 -9.94
CA VAL A 212 2.59 14.29 -8.59
C VAL A 212 2.17 15.32 -7.54
N HIS A 213 2.54 16.59 -7.71
CA HIS A 213 2.14 17.65 -6.80
C HIS A 213 0.61 17.83 -6.78
N GLN A 214 -0.02 17.90 -7.96
CA GLN A 214 -1.46 17.99 -8.10
C GLN A 214 -2.18 16.80 -7.48
N PHE A 215 -1.63 15.59 -7.66
CA PHE A 215 -2.13 14.38 -7.00
C PHE A 215 -2.09 14.52 -5.47
N CYS A 216 -0.94 14.92 -4.90
CA CYS A 216 -0.79 15.11 -3.46
C CYS A 216 -1.81 16.13 -2.92
N GLN A 217 -1.95 17.29 -3.58
CA GLN A 217 -2.92 18.31 -3.18
C GLN A 217 -4.34 17.76 -3.19
N ARG A 218 -4.77 17.14 -4.30
CA ARG A 218 -6.12 16.56 -4.42
C ARG A 218 -6.38 15.47 -3.37
N LEU A 219 -5.41 14.60 -3.13
CA LEU A 219 -5.51 13.51 -2.17
C LEU A 219 -5.73 14.03 -0.76
N PHE A 220 -4.84 14.89 -0.27
CA PHE A 220 -4.86 15.36 1.13
C PHE A 220 -5.90 16.46 1.39
N GLN A 221 -6.40 17.13 0.35
CA GLN A 221 -7.54 18.05 0.45
C GLN A 221 -8.89 17.33 0.29
N SER A 222 -8.91 16.04 -0.04
CA SER A 222 -10.14 15.27 -0.17
C SER A 222 -10.97 15.30 1.12
N THR A 223 -12.29 15.24 0.97
CA THR A 223 -13.23 15.26 2.11
C THR A 223 -13.03 14.11 3.11
N GLN A 224 -12.36 13.04 2.69
CA GLN A 224 -12.08 11.87 3.50
C GLN A 224 -10.83 12.02 4.37
N LEU A 225 -9.90 12.90 4.00
CA LEU A 225 -8.61 13.07 4.69
C LEU A 225 -8.41 14.44 5.31
N LYS A 226 -9.04 15.50 4.76
CA LYS A 226 -8.76 16.89 5.16
C LYS A 226 -8.99 17.18 6.65
N ASP A 227 -9.88 16.44 7.31
CA ASP A 227 -10.16 16.58 8.74
C ASP A 227 -9.13 15.85 9.61
N LEU A 228 -8.51 14.79 9.07
CA LEU A 228 -7.37 14.13 9.68
C LEU A 228 -6.14 15.00 9.45
N LYS A 229 -5.54 15.54 10.52
CA LYS A 229 -4.29 16.32 10.45
C LYS A 229 -3.09 15.41 10.18
N LEU A 230 -3.11 14.70 9.05
CA LEU A 230 -2.08 13.78 8.61
C LEU A 230 -0.85 14.57 8.17
N ARG A 231 0.32 14.04 8.48
CA ARG A 231 1.61 14.55 8.02
C ARG A 231 2.16 13.59 6.99
N TYR A 232 2.55 14.11 5.84
CA TYR A 232 3.07 13.30 4.74
C TYR A 232 4.33 13.91 4.16
N PHE A 233 5.18 13.05 3.62
CA PHE A 233 6.40 13.47 2.93
C PHE A 233 6.07 13.65 1.45
N ASP A 234 6.10 14.90 0.97
CA ASP A 234 5.92 15.25 -0.43
C ASP A 234 7.29 15.51 -1.08
N PRO A 235 7.80 14.57 -1.89
CA PRO A 235 9.09 14.74 -2.55
C PRO A 235 9.10 15.89 -3.58
N THR A 236 7.93 16.37 -4.04
CA THR A 236 7.85 17.55 -4.93
C THR A 236 8.16 18.86 -4.21
N GLN A 237 8.18 18.82 -2.87
CA GLN A 237 8.39 19.98 -2.01
C GLN A 237 9.73 19.93 -1.26
N ALA A 238 10.50 18.85 -1.39
CA ALA A 238 11.73 18.63 -0.64
C ALA A 238 12.96 18.65 -1.56
N TYR A 239 14.05 19.25 -1.09
CA TYR A 239 15.31 19.28 -1.83
C TYR A 239 16.51 19.02 -0.91
N CYS A 240 17.40 18.14 -1.37
CA CYS A 240 18.63 17.75 -0.70
C CYS A 240 19.73 17.64 -1.76
N ASP A 241 20.80 18.42 -1.60
CA ASP A 241 21.90 18.49 -2.57
C ASP A 241 22.70 17.17 -2.63
N GLU A 242 22.95 16.57 -1.47
CA GLU A 242 23.82 15.41 -1.35
C GLU A 242 23.07 14.09 -1.50
N ARG A 243 23.45 13.30 -2.51
CA ARG A 243 22.81 12.02 -2.85
C ARG A 243 22.76 11.05 -1.65
N ILE A 244 23.83 10.96 -0.86
CA ILE A 244 23.90 10.06 0.29
C ILE A 244 22.91 10.48 1.37
N ASN A 245 22.89 11.76 1.72
CA ASN A 245 21.96 12.31 2.70
C ASN A 245 20.51 12.15 2.23
N LYS A 246 20.24 12.38 0.95
CA LYS A 246 18.93 12.14 0.35
C LYS A 246 18.46 10.69 0.58
N GLY A 247 19.30 9.71 0.27
CA GLY A 247 18.96 8.29 0.48
C GLY A 247 18.72 7.93 1.95
N LEU A 248 19.51 8.47 2.87
CA LEU A 248 19.31 8.28 4.32
C LEU A 248 17.99 8.89 4.79
N VAL A 249 17.65 10.08 4.29
CA VAL A 249 16.41 10.76 4.65
C VAL A 249 15.21 10.02 4.08
N GLU A 250 15.24 9.60 2.82
CA GLU A 250 14.17 8.80 2.22
C GLU A 250 13.97 7.48 2.98
N ALA A 251 15.05 6.80 3.37
CA ALA A 251 14.98 5.60 4.21
C ALA A 251 14.36 5.89 5.60
N LEU A 252 14.73 7.02 6.23
CA LEU A 252 14.14 7.44 7.50
C LEU A 252 12.65 7.78 7.36
N MET A 253 12.28 8.53 6.31
CA MET A 253 10.88 8.88 6.03
C MET A 253 10.06 7.61 5.80
N LEU A 254 10.57 6.68 4.98
CA LEU A 254 9.96 5.37 4.80
C LEU A 254 9.77 4.66 6.14
N LYS A 255 10.81 4.56 6.97
CA LYS A 255 10.74 3.90 8.28
C LYS A 255 9.67 4.50 9.19
N ARG A 256 9.57 5.84 9.22
CA ARG A 256 8.65 6.60 10.07
C ARG A 256 7.21 6.58 9.59
N ALA A 257 6.99 6.59 8.27
CA ALA A 257 5.66 6.56 7.67
C ALA A 257 4.89 5.30 8.07
N ARG A 258 3.56 5.42 8.20
CA ARG A 258 2.65 4.30 8.52
C ARG A 258 2.22 3.53 7.27
N CYS A 259 2.13 4.22 6.13
CA CYS A 259 1.97 3.60 4.83
C CYS A 259 2.71 4.40 3.74
N THR A 260 2.90 3.76 2.60
CA THR A 260 3.49 4.38 1.42
C THR A 260 2.47 4.42 0.29
N ILE A 261 2.42 5.53 -0.44
CA ILE A 261 1.74 5.61 -1.73
C ILE A 261 2.80 5.50 -2.81
N TYR A 262 2.74 4.41 -3.57
CA TYR A 262 3.51 4.23 -4.79
C TYR A 262 2.76 4.89 -5.95
N HIS A 263 3.27 6.02 -6.44
CA HIS A 263 2.68 6.68 -7.59
C HIS A 263 3.25 6.09 -8.88
N ALA A 264 2.46 5.30 -9.58
CA ALA A 264 2.83 4.81 -10.91
C ALA A 264 2.88 5.98 -11.90
N GLN A 265 3.94 6.02 -12.69
CA GLN A 265 4.18 7.04 -13.72
C GLN A 265 4.49 6.35 -15.04
N GLU A 266 4.94 7.07 -16.04
CA GLU A 266 5.37 6.58 -17.35
C GLU A 266 6.53 5.59 -17.18
N LEU A 267 7.56 6.01 -16.46
CA LEU A 267 8.75 5.22 -16.18
C LEU A 267 8.81 4.90 -14.69
N ASP A 268 8.96 3.61 -14.37
CA ASP A 268 9.32 3.19 -13.02
C ASP A 268 10.84 3.15 -12.92
N THR A 269 11.33 3.34 -11.69
CA THR A 269 12.76 3.30 -11.41
C THR A 269 13.04 2.33 -10.29
N LEU A 270 14.24 1.76 -10.32
CA LEU A 270 14.72 0.87 -9.26
C LEU A 270 14.58 1.49 -7.87
N GLY A 271 14.74 2.83 -7.75
CA GLY A 271 14.51 3.54 -6.50
C GLY A 271 13.08 3.35 -5.98
N LYS A 272 12.08 3.68 -6.81
CA LYS A 272 10.66 3.59 -6.44
C LYS A 272 10.23 2.15 -6.12
N ASP A 273 10.71 1.17 -6.89
CA ASP A 273 10.43 -0.25 -6.63
C ASP A 273 11.07 -0.71 -5.31
N SER A 274 12.26 -0.20 -4.98
CA SER A 274 12.92 -0.49 -3.71
C SER A 274 12.18 0.13 -2.51
N GLU A 275 11.58 1.31 -2.67
CA GLU A 275 10.77 1.97 -1.63
C GLU A 275 9.48 1.17 -1.35
N LEU A 276 8.83 0.67 -2.40
CA LEU A 276 7.69 -0.24 -2.30
C LEU A 276 8.08 -1.53 -1.56
N ALA A 277 9.12 -2.22 -2.03
CA ALA A 277 9.57 -3.48 -1.43
C ALA A 277 9.99 -3.29 0.03
N SER A 278 10.74 -2.23 0.34
CA SER A 278 11.17 -1.88 1.70
C SER A 278 9.99 -1.58 2.62
N THR A 279 8.93 -0.94 2.12
CA THR A 279 7.72 -0.68 2.92
C THR A 279 7.01 -1.99 3.28
N LEU A 280 6.79 -2.87 2.31
CA LEU A 280 6.14 -4.17 2.54
C LEU A 280 6.98 -5.08 3.44
N ALA A 281 8.30 -5.07 3.28
CA ALA A 281 9.25 -5.79 4.11
C ALA A 281 9.21 -5.36 5.59
N GLN A 282 8.77 -4.13 5.87
CA GLN A 282 8.52 -3.63 7.23
C GLN A 282 7.11 -3.97 7.75
N GLY A 283 6.28 -4.68 6.98
CA GLY A 283 4.90 -5.00 7.33
C GLY A 283 3.91 -3.86 7.17
N LYS A 284 4.31 -2.78 6.48
CA LYS A 284 3.45 -1.61 6.28
C LYS A 284 2.69 -1.70 4.96
N PRO A 285 1.45 -1.19 4.91
CA PRO A 285 0.67 -1.17 3.67
C PRO A 285 1.32 -0.28 2.61
N VAL A 286 1.24 -0.72 1.35
CA VAL A 286 1.54 0.10 0.18
C VAL A 286 0.27 0.25 -0.66
N ILE A 287 -0.06 1.49 -0.99
CA ILE A 287 -1.11 1.81 -1.97
C ILE A 287 -0.44 2.17 -3.30
N CYS A 288 -0.63 1.35 -4.32
CA CYS A 288 -0.20 1.65 -5.67
C CYS A 288 -1.29 2.47 -6.37
N TYR A 289 -1.08 3.78 -6.51
CA TYR A 289 -1.95 4.63 -7.32
C TYR A 289 -1.51 4.59 -8.78
N VAL A 290 -2.39 4.11 -9.66
CA VAL A 290 -2.15 4.03 -11.11
C VAL A 290 -3.13 4.93 -11.85
N PRO A 291 -2.67 6.03 -12.48
CA PRO A 291 -3.55 6.94 -13.22
C PRO A 291 -4.52 6.23 -14.17
N GLN A 292 -5.74 6.76 -14.23
CA GLN A 292 -6.77 6.29 -15.14
C GLN A 292 -6.98 7.31 -16.26
N ILE A 293 -6.88 6.84 -17.50
CA ILE A 293 -7.11 7.64 -18.70
C ILE A 293 -8.35 7.08 -19.38
N GLU A 294 -9.44 7.85 -19.41
CA GLU A 294 -10.74 7.41 -19.95
C GLU A 294 -11.22 8.23 -21.14
N ASN A 295 -10.97 9.55 -21.11
CA ASN A 295 -11.51 10.48 -22.08
C ASN A 295 -10.39 11.04 -22.97
N GLU A 296 -10.47 10.75 -24.27
CA GLU A 296 -9.49 11.20 -25.26
C GLU A 296 -9.43 12.73 -25.37
N ALA A 297 -10.59 13.40 -25.46
CA ALA A 297 -10.64 14.84 -25.60
C ALA A 297 -10.04 15.56 -24.38
N GLU A 298 -10.29 15.03 -23.19
CA GLU A 298 -9.67 15.51 -21.95
C GLU A 298 -8.16 15.26 -21.93
N PHE A 299 -7.71 14.07 -22.33
CA PHE A 299 -6.28 13.74 -22.44
C PHE A 299 -5.58 14.73 -23.37
N VAL A 300 -6.07 14.92 -24.59
CA VAL A 300 -5.47 15.84 -25.57
C VAL A 300 -5.43 17.27 -25.04
N ARG A 301 -6.56 17.78 -24.53
CA ARG A 301 -6.65 19.13 -23.98
C ARG A 301 -5.67 19.33 -22.83
N ASN A 302 -5.60 18.37 -21.90
CA ASN A 302 -4.71 18.47 -20.74
C ASN A 302 -3.24 18.35 -21.15
N SER A 303 -2.90 17.49 -22.12
CA SER A 303 -1.55 17.35 -22.64
C SER A 303 -1.06 18.62 -23.34
N ILE A 304 -1.89 19.26 -24.15
CA ILE A 304 -1.57 20.55 -24.81
C ILE A 304 -1.40 21.63 -23.75
N HIS A 305 -2.40 21.79 -22.86
CA HIS A 305 -2.36 22.80 -21.81
C HIS A 305 -1.12 22.68 -20.92
N LEU A 306 -0.78 21.46 -20.50
CA LEU A 306 0.39 21.19 -19.68
C LEU A 306 1.70 21.44 -20.45
N GLY A 307 1.72 21.10 -21.74
CA GLY A 307 2.83 21.40 -22.63
C GLY A 307 3.08 22.90 -22.75
N GLU A 308 2.05 23.68 -23.06
CA GLU A 308 2.12 25.14 -23.16
C GLU A 308 2.52 25.80 -21.83
N GLN A 309 2.00 25.30 -20.71
CA GLN A 309 2.29 25.85 -19.39
C GLN A 309 3.72 25.55 -18.92
N LEU A 310 4.18 24.31 -19.08
CA LEU A 310 5.48 23.87 -18.53
C LEU A 310 6.63 23.97 -19.52
N TYR A 311 6.33 24.04 -20.82
CA TYR A 311 7.28 24.10 -21.92
C TYR A 311 6.81 25.15 -22.95
N PRO A 312 6.70 26.44 -22.55
CA PRO A 312 6.19 27.50 -23.42
C PRO A 312 7.04 27.71 -24.69
N GLU A 313 8.26 27.19 -24.71
CA GLU A 313 9.16 27.21 -25.87
C GLU A 313 8.86 26.13 -26.92
N LEU A 314 8.08 25.10 -26.58
CA LEU A 314 7.81 23.98 -27.48
C LEU A 314 6.57 24.22 -28.33
N SER A 315 6.69 23.93 -29.62
CA SER A 315 5.54 23.83 -30.52
C SER A 315 4.63 22.64 -30.17
N GLU A 316 3.38 22.68 -30.60
CA GLU A 316 2.44 21.55 -30.46
C GLU A 316 3.02 20.24 -31.01
N ARG A 317 3.74 20.31 -32.14
CA ARG A 317 4.45 19.17 -32.73
C ARG A 317 5.49 18.60 -31.75
N GLU A 318 6.30 19.44 -31.13
CA GLU A 318 7.34 19.00 -30.18
C GLU A 318 6.74 18.41 -28.90
N ILE A 319 5.62 18.98 -28.41
CA ILE A 319 4.85 18.39 -27.31
C ILE A 319 4.40 16.97 -27.69
N VAL A 320 3.81 16.80 -28.88
CA VAL A 320 3.39 15.49 -29.39
C VAL A 320 4.56 14.53 -29.51
N VAL A 321 5.69 14.96 -30.06
CA VAL A 321 6.91 14.14 -30.15
C VAL A 321 7.40 13.71 -28.76
N ASN A 322 7.30 14.57 -27.75
CA ASN A 322 7.68 14.23 -26.38
C ASN A 322 6.72 13.21 -25.75
N LEU A 323 5.41 13.32 -25.98
CA LEU A 323 4.44 12.30 -25.56
C LEU A 323 4.70 10.96 -26.27
N MET A 324 5.06 11.00 -27.55
CA MET A 324 5.44 9.79 -28.29
C MET A 324 6.68 9.11 -27.71
N LYS A 325 7.68 9.88 -27.25
CA LYS A 325 8.85 9.32 -26.55
C LYS A 325 8.49 8.67 -25.21
N GLN A 326 7.34 9.00 -24.62
CA GLN A 326 6.90 8.43 -23.36
C GLN A 326 6.06 7.17 -23.58
N TYR A 327 5.09 7.25 -24.49
CA TYR A 327 4.06 6.21 -24.63
C TYR A 327 4.25 5.32 -25.86
N CYS A 328 5.07 5.72 -26.84
CA CYS A 328 5.06 5.18 -28.20
C CYS A 328 6.47 5.05 -28.82
N VAL A 329 7.51 4.79 -28.02
CA VAL A 329 8.93 4.82 -28.45
C VAL A 329 9.19 4.01 -29.72
N GLU A 330 8.61 2.80 -29.81
CA GLU A 330 8.84 1.88 -30.92
C GLU A 330 8.30 2.38 -32.26
N TRP A 331 7.32 3.30 -32.26
CA TRP A 331 6.67 3.74 -33.50
C TRP A 331 7.61 4.51 -34.42
N ALA A 332 8.65 5.14 -33.88
CA ALA A 332 9.69 5.76 -34.70
C ALA A 332 10.40 4.73 -35.61
N TRP A 333 10.46 3.47 -35.21
CA TRP A 333 11.10 2.38 -35.97
C TRP A 333 10.09 1.57 -36.79
N GLU A 334 8.85 1.46 -36.34
CA GLU A 334 7.84 0.61 -36.97
C GLU A 334 7.00 1.31 -38.04
N ARG A 335 6.78 2.63 -37.93
CA ARG A 335 5.77 3.35 -38.74
C ARG A 335 6.40 4.45 -39.59
N GLU A 336 6.28 4.33 -40.92
CA GLU A 336 6.85 5.29 -41.86
C GLU A 336 6.18 6.67 -41.75
N GLU A 337 4.86 6.71 -41.54
CA GLU A 337 4.11 7.94 -41.34
C GLU A 337 4.56 8.71 -40.10
N ILE A 338 4.96 8.00 -39.04
CA ILE A 338 5.51 8.59 -37.82
C ILE A 338 6.91 9.15 -38.08
N ARG A 339 7.77 8.41 -38.78
CA ARG A 339 9.09 8.91 -39.19
C ARG A 339 8.96 10.19 -40.00
N LYS A 340 8.05 10.22 -40.97
CA LYS A 340 7.75 11.41 -41.78
C LYS A 340 7.34 12.58 -40.89
N PHE A 341 6.36 12.39 -40.00
CA PHE A 341 5.92 13.41 -39.04
C PHE A 341 7.07 13.95 -38.17
N ILE A 342 7.92 13.07 -37.63
CA ILE A 342 9.09 13.46 -36.83
C ILE A 342 10.12 14.19 -37.68
N SER A 343 10.31 13.83 -38.95
CA SER A 343 11.32 14.46 -39.83
C SER A 343 10.87 15.78 -40.46
N THR A 344 9.58 16.09 -40.46
CA THR A 344 9.02 17.31 -41.10
C THR A 344 8.69 18.37 -40.05
N PRO A 345 9.44 19.48 -39.95
CA PRO A 345 9.28 20.49 -38.90
C PRO A 345 7.89 21.14 -38.85
N GLU A 346 7.24 21.32 -40.00
CA GLU A 346 5.96 22.03 -40.15
C GLU A 346 4.74 21.10 -40.04
N ALA A 347 4.96 19.80 -39.80
CA ALA A 347 3.89 18.82 -39.73
C ALA A 347 3.00 19.07 -38.50
N LYS A 348 1.69 19.17 -38.72
CA LYS A 348 0.71 19.29 -37.64
C LYS A 348 0.24 17.91 -37.17
N PRO A 349 0.03 17.72 -35.86
CA PRO A 349 -0.52 16.47 -35.36
C PRO A 349 -1.94 16.29 -35.88
N THR A 350 -2.25 15.09 -36.38
CA THR A 350 -3.59 14.77 -36.85
C THR A 350 -4.45 14.25 -35.70
N PRO A 351 -5.79 14.36 -35.78
CA PRO A 351 -6.68 13.73 -34.79
C PRO A 351 -6.41 12.23 -34.62
N LYS A 352 -6.05 11.53 -35.70
CA LYS A 352 -5.66 10.12 -35.66
C LYS A 352 -4.40 9.90 -34.80
N LEU A 353 -3.39 10.75 -34.93
CA LEU A 353 -2.15 10.63 -34.14
C LEU A 353 -2.43 10.84 -32.64
N TRP A 354 -3.24 11.83 -32.29
CA TRP A 354 -3.68 12.06 -30.92
C TRP A 354 -4.44 10.85 -30.33
N ASN A 355 -5.38 10.30 -31.10
CA ASN A 355 -6.12 9.09 -30.73
C ASN A 355 -5.19 7.90 -30.47
N ASP A 356 -4.20 7.70 -31.34
CA ASP A 356 -3.21 6.65 -31.21
C ASP A 356 -2.38 6.81 -29.91
N ILE A 357 -1.86 8.01 -29.64
CA ILE A 357 -1.09 8.31 -28.41
C ILE A 357 -1.97 8.07 -27.17
N PHE A 358 -3.22 8.54 -27.17
CA PHE A 358 -4.18 8.30 -26.10
C PHE A 358 -4.35 6.80 -25.82
N ARG A 359 -4.58 5.98 -26.86
CA ARG A 359 -4.73 4.52 -26.71
C ARG A 359 -3.45 3.90 -26.15
N SER A 360 -2.28 4.37 -26.57
CA SER A 360 -1.01 3.84 -26.05
C SER A 360 -0.81 4.18 -24.58
N ALA A 361 -1.04 5.44 -24.19
CA ALA A 361 -0.97 5.90 -22.80
C ALA A 361 -1.96 5.14 -21.91
N LYS A 362 -3.21 5.00 -22.35
CA LYS A 362 -4.24 4.21 -21.67
C LYS A 362 -3.80 2.76 -21.48
N ARG A 363 -3.35 2.10 -22.56
CA ARG A 363 -2.87 0.70 -22.51
C ARG A 363 -1.67 0.54 -21.59
N MET A 364 -0.78 1.52 -21.51
CA MET A 364 0.37 1.48 -20.60
C MET A 364 -0.10 1.46 -19.13
N TYR A 365 -0.94 2.40 -18.71
CA TYR A 365 -1.43 2.44 -17.33
C TYR A 365 -2.35 1.27 -17.00
N ASP A 366 -3.19 0.83 -17.93
CA ASP A 366 -4.04 -0.35 -17.75
C ASP A 366 -3.19 -1.61 -17.48
N ARG A 367 -2.18 -1.86 -18.32
CA ARG A 367 -1.24 -2.98 -18.13
C ARG A 367 -0.49 -2.86 -16.82
N ARG A 368 -0.09 -1.66 -16.39
CA ARG A 368 0.62 -1.46 -15.13
C ARG A 368 -0.28 -1.76 -13.92
N ALA A 369 -1.54 -1.33 -13.95
CA ALA A 369 -2.51 -1.66 -12.91
C ALA A 369 -2.77 -3.17 -12.82
N GLU A 370 -2.95 -3.84 -13.97
CA GLU A 370 -3.10 -5.29 -14.05
C GLU A 370 -1.86 -6.02 -13.53
N MET A 371 -0.67 -5.60 -13.98
CA MET A 371 0.60 -6.20 -13.55
C MET A 371 0.78 -6.09 -12.03
N LEU A 372 0.66 -4.89 -11.46
CA LEU A 372 0.84 -4.67 -10.01
C LEU A 372 -0.20 -5.41 -9.17
N ARG A 373 -1.39 -5.67 -9.72
CA ARG A 373 -2.47 -6.36 -9.02
C ARG A 373 -2.37 -7.88 -9.12
N ASP A 374 -2.06 -8.40 -10.31
CA ASP A 374 -2.35 -9.79 -10.67
C ASP A 374 -1.10 -10.65 -10.92
N SER A 375 0.03 -10.07 -11.33
CA SER A 375 1.17 -10.86 -11.83
C SER A 375 2.55 -10.43 -11.34
N HIS A 376 2.70 -9.25 -10.75
CA HIS A 376 4.01 -8.77 -10.33
C HIS A 376 4.52 -9.54 -9.10
N PRO A 377 5.78 -10.04 -9.08
CA PRO A 377 6.33 -10.71 -7.89
C PRO A 377 6.38 -9.83 -6.64
N LEU A 378 6.53 -8.51 -6.80
CA LEU A 378 6.42 -7.54 -5.69
C LEU A 378 4.98 -7.22 -5.28
N ALA A 379 3.97 -7.78 -5.95
CA ALA A 379 2.57 -7.63 -5.52
C ALA A 379 2.34 -8.24 -4.13
N LEU A 380 3.24 -9.14 -3.69
CA LEU A 380 3.28 -9.71 -2.35
C LEU A 380 4.74 -9.79 -1.87
N GLN A 381 5.04 -9.26 -0.67
CA GLN A 381 6.37 -9.34 -0.04
C GLN A 381 6.25 -9.71 1.43
N THR A 382 7.20 -10.47 1.96
CA THR A 382 7.17 -10.95 3.34
C THR A 382 7.78 -9.92 4.29
N ASN A 383 7.12 -9.68 5.43
CA ASN A 383 7.69 -8.87 6.50
C ASN A 383 8.91 -9.59 7.09
N LEU A 384 10.08 -8.96 7.04
CA LEU A 384 11.37 -9.55 7.39
C LEU A 384 11.47 -10.02 8.86
N THR A 385 10.66 -9.47 9.75
CA THR A 385 10.66 -9.84 11.17
C THR A 385 9.79 -11.05 11.46
N ASN A 386 8.61 -11.17 10.83
CA ASN A 386 7.61 -12.16 11.25
C ASN A 386 7.10 -13.09 10.16
N GLY A 387 7.54 -12.93 8.91
CA GLY A 387 7.21 -13.82 7.80
C GLY A 387 5.83 -13.59 7.19
N VAL A 388 5.05 -12.66 7.73
CA VAL A 388 3.71 -12.35 7.21
C VAL A 388 3.83 -11.72 5.82
N ALA A 389 3.18 -12.31 4.83
CA ALA A 389 3.13 -11.78 3.48
C ALA A 389 2.20 -10.55 3.39
N ASN A 390 2.69 -9.45 2.83
CA ASN A 390 1.98 -8.18 2.66
C ASN A 390 1.78 -7.88 1.18
N GLY A 391 0.53 -7.70 0.79
CA GLY A 391 0.18 -7.34 -0.58
C GLY A 391 0.08 -5.83 -0.81
N VAL A 392 0.30 -5.42 -2.05
CA VAL A 392 0.02 -4.05 -2.50
C VAL A 392 -1.48 -3.84 -2.70
N LEU A 393 -1.94 -2.61 -2.48
CA LEU A 393 -3.33 -2.20 -2.73
C LEU A 393 -3.37 -1.30 -3.96
N VAL A 394 -3.89 -1.80 -5.07
CA VAL A 394 -3.91 -1.07 -6.35
C VAL A 394 -5.21 -0.31 -6.51
N VAL A 395 -5.14 1.00 -6.73
CA VAL A 395 -6.30 1.87 -6.99
C VAL A 395 -6.00 2.86 -8.10
N ARG A 396 -7.06 3.33 -8.77
CA ARG A 396 -6.91 4.22 -9.94
C ARG A 396 -7.61 5.56 -9.81
N LYS A 397 -8.39 5.74 -8.76
CA LYS A 397 -9.09 6.99 -8.42
C LYS A 397 -8.53 7.57 -7.13
N VAL A 398 -8.38 8.90 -7.09
CA VAL A 398 -7.87 9.62 -5.91
C VAL A 398 -8.77 9.38 -4.70
N GLU A 399 -10.07 9.26 -4.91
CA GLU A 399 -11.07 9.04 -3.87
C GLU A 399 -10.93 7.66 -3.22
N GLN A 400 -10.56 6.64 -4.01
CA GLN A 400 -10.27 5.29 -3.49
C GLN A 400 -8.93 5.28 -2.73
N CYS A 401 -7.93 5.99 -3.24
CA CYS A 401 -6.65 6.17 -2.54
C CYS A 401 -6.85 6.86 -1.19
N ALA A 402 -7.66 7.93 -1.15
CA ALA A 402 -8.04 8.62 0.09
C ALA A 402 -8.75 7.70 1.08
N ALA A 403 -9.70 6.89 0.60
CA ALA A 403 -10.42 5.92 1.41
C ALA A 403 -9.48 4.89 2.04
N LEU A 404 -8.52 4.38 1.27
CA LEU A 404 -7.51 3.44 1.76
C LEU A 404 -6.58 4.08 2.79
N VAL A 405 -6.08 5.28 2.54
CA VAL A 405 -5.24 6.01 3.51
C VAL A 405 -6.02 6.17 4.82
N ARG A 406 -7.27 6.61 4.76
CA ARG A 406 -8.13 6.77 5.93
C ARG A 406 -8.32 5.43 6.67
N ALA A 407 -8.66 4.37 5.94
CA ALA A 407 -8.88 3.05 6.50
C ALA A 407 -7.61 2.49 7.16
N ILE A 408 -6.44 2.70 6.58
CA ILE A 408 -5.17 2.32 7.20
C ILE A 408 -4.91 3.12 8.48
N MET A 409 -5.08 4.45 8.45
CA MET A 409 -4.82 5.29 9.62
C MET A 409 -5.72 4.94 10.81
N LEU A 410 -6.96 4.54 10.54
CA LEU A 410 -7.97 4.22 11.54
C LEU A 410 -8.10 2.73 11.87
N ASN A 411 -7.30 1.86 11.24
CA ASN A 411 -7.44 0.40 11.33
C ASN A 411 -8.87 -0.08 10.95
N GLU A 412 -9.41 0.45 9.85
CA GLU A 412 -10.77 0.19 9.34
C GLU A 412 -10.78 -0.58 8.00
N LEU A 413 -9.63 -1.12 7.56
CA LEU A 413 -9.58 -2.00 6.39
C LEU A 413 -10.51 -3.21 6.60
N ARG A 414 -11.21 -3.59 5.53
CA ARG A 414 -12.15 -4.70 5.52
C ARG A 414 -11.69 -5.76 4.55
N PHE A 415 -11.90 -7.02 4.92
CA PHE A 415 -11.34 -8.15 4.21
C PHE A 415 -12.36 -9.25 3.98
N GLU A 416 -12.41 -9.75 2.75
CA GLU A 416 -13.04 -11.01 2.38
C GLU A 416 -12.00 -12.14 2.44
N ILE A 417 -12.37 -13.31 2.94
CA ILE A 417 -11.52 -14.51 2.82
C ILE A 417 -11.80 -15.13 1.46
N VAL A 418 -10.75 -15.31 0.67
CA VAL A 418 -10.82 -15.98 -0.63
C VAL A 418 -10.05 -17.30 -0.53
N THR A 419 -10.72 -18.41 -0.83
CA THR A 419 -10.14 -19.76 -0.84
C THR A 419 -9.95 -20.25 -2.27
N GLY A 420 -9.24 -21.37 -2.45
CA GLY A 420 -9.04 -21.98 -3.78
C GLY A 420 -8.14 -21.15 -4.70
N MET A 421 -7.29 -20.30 -4.12
CA MET A 421 -6.28 -19.57 -4.87
C MET A 421 -5.19 -20.53 -5.40
N ALA A 422 -4.24 -20.01 -6.18
CA ALA A 422 -3.13 -20.81 -6.72
C ALA A 422 -2.50 -21.72 -5.64
N ALA A 423 -2.20 -22.98 -6.00
CA ALA A 423 -1.71 -24.00 -5.07
C ALA A 423 -2.62 -24.30 -3.85
N GLY A 424 -3.92 -24.01 -3.94
CA GLY A 424 -4.89 -24.29 -2.88
C GLY A 424 -4.81 -23.33 -1.69
N GLY A 425 -4.16 -22.17 -1.85
CA GLY A 425 -3.99 -21.18 -0.79
C GLY A 425 -5.24 -20.39 -0.42
N MET A 426 -5.09 -19.59 0.63
CA MET A 426 -6.12 -18.69 1.16
C MET A 426 -5.59 -17.24 1.18
N GLY A 427 -6.41 -16.28 0.77
CA GLY A 427 -6.07 -14.86 0.74
C GLY A 427 -7.07 -14.00 1.51
N LEU A 428 -6.58 -12.88 2.07
CA LEU A 428 -7.44 -11.77 2.50
C LEU A 428 -7.52 -10.74 1.39
N ARG A 429 -8.69 -10.62 0.75
CA ARG A 429 -8.95 -9.60 -0.26
C ARG A 429 -9.47 -8.33 0.40
N GLU A 430 -8.82 -7.21 0.17
CA GLU A 430 -9.25 -5.90 0.67
C GLU A 430 -10.40 -5.34 -0.19
N GLU A 431 -11.46 -4.83 0.45
CA GLU A 431 -12.73 -4.49 -0.22
C GLU A 431 -12.64 -3.31 -1.22
N ILE A 432 -11.84 -2.28 -0.95
CA ILE A 432 -11.79 -1.06 -1.78
C ILE A 432 -10.97 -1.29 -3.07
N SER A 433 -9.82 -1.93 -2.94
CA SER A 433 -8.89 -2.22 -4.03
C SER A 433 -9.19 -3.53 -4.75
N GLY A 434 -9.85 -4.48 -4.08
CA GLY A 434 -10.02 -5.85 -4.55
C GLY A 434 -8.72 -6.66 -4.57
N CYS A 435 -7.64 -6.13 -3.99
CA CYS A 435 -6.32 -6.77 -3.99
C CYS A 435 -6.16 -7.76 -2.83
N ILE A 436 -5.30 -8.77 -3.01
CA ILE A 436 -4.93 -9.70 -1.95
C ILE A 436 -3.91 -9.02 -1.04
N TYR A 437 -4.29 -8.75 0.21
CA TYR A 437 -3.48 -8.06 1.20
C TYR A 437 -2.66 -9.01 2.09
N ARG A 438 -3.17 -10.22 2.35
CA ARG A 438 -2.48 -11.33 3.04
C ARG A 438 -2.69 -12.60 2.26
N TYR A 439 -1.71 -13.49 2.29
CA TYR A 439 -1.78 -14.78 1.62
C TYR A 439 -1.13 -15.86 2.48
N VAL A 440 -1.80 -17.02 2.54
CA VAL A 440 -1.31 -18.25 3.18
C VAL A 440 -1.27 -19.32 2.10
N SER A 441 -0.09 -19.89 1.87
CA SER A 441 0.08 -20.94 0.86
C SER A 441 -0.62 -22.23 1.26
N GLY A 442 -1.27 -22.89 0.30
CA GLY A 442 -1.77 -24.26 0.45
C GLY A 442 -0.69 -25.33 0.21
N ASP A 443 0.46 -24.94 -0.32
CA ASP A 443 1.61 -25.84 -0.48
C ASP A 443 2.22 -26.18 0.88
N GLN A 444 2.05 -27.43 1.31
CA GLN A 444 2.52 -27.91 2.60
C GLN A 444 4.05 -27.93 2.71
N HIS A 445 4.76 -28.25 1.62
CA HIS A 445 6.21 -28.30 1.61
C HIS A 445 6.80 -26.89 1.73
N LEU A 446 6.27 -25.94 0.96
CA LEU A 446 6.64 -24.53 1.05
C LEU A 446 6.31 -23.97 2.44
N THR A 447 5.10 -24.20 2.95
CA THR A 447 4.68 -23.71 4.27
C THR A 447 5.60 -24.25 5.36
N ASN A 448 5.83 -25.56 5.38
CA ASN A 448 6.71 -26.17 6.37
C ASN A 448 8.15 -25.64 6.27
N SER A 449 8.70 -25.53 5.05
CA SER A 449 10.05 -25.02 4.85
C SER A 449 10.16 -23.55 5.28
N PHE A 450 9.24 -22.71 4.81
CA PHE A 450 9.21 -21.28 5.11
C PHE A 450 9.23 -21.03 6.61
N TRP A 451 8.27 -21.58 7.36
CA TRP A 451 8.17 -21.31 8.80
C TRP A 451 9.30 -21.93 9.63
N ASN A 452 9.90 -23.04 9.17
CA ASN A 452 11.06 -23.64 9.83
C ASN A 452 12.36 -22.87 9.60
N PHE A 453 12.47 -22.04 8.57
CA PHE A 453 13.64 -21.20 8.34
C PHE A 453 13.43 -19.75 8.79
N TYR A 454 12.20 -19.23 8.70
CA TYR A 454 11.90 -17.83 8.98
C TYR A 454 11.93 -17.47 10.47
N LEU A 455 11.44 -18.37 11.34
CA LEU A 455 11.28 -18.10 12.78
C LEU A 455 12.38 -18.74 13.64
N ARG A 456 13.56 -19.03 13.07
CA ARG A 456 14.61 -19.86 13.71
C ARG A 456 15.29 -19.23 14.93
N SER A 457 15.18 -17.92 15.15
CA SER A 457 15.71 -17.32 16.38
C SER A 457 14.66 -17.38 17.51
N PRO A 458 15.00 -17.91 18.70
CA PRO A 458 14.05 -18.10 19.82
C PRO A 458 13.33 -16.85 20.34
N ASN A 459 13.75 -15.64 19.95
CA ASN A 459 13.22 -14.35 20.40
C ASN A 459 12.41 -13.56 19.34
N GLU A 460 12.20 -14.07 18.12
CA GLU A 460 11.82 -13.21 16.97
C GLU A 460 10.36 -13.23 16.53
N ALA A 461 9.52 -14.14 17.03
CA ALA A 461 8.09 -14.14 16.69
C ALA A 461 7.29 -13.13 17.55
N VAL A 462 7.62 -11.85 17.43
CA VAL A 462 6.83 -10.74 17.98
C VAL A 462 5.66 -10.48 17.02
N PRO A 463 4.40 -10.35 17.50
CA PRO A 463 3.29 -9.90 16.65
C PRO A 463 3.64 -8.56 15.98
N ILE A 464 2.98 -8.21 14.86
CA ILE A 464 3.22 -6.92 14.18
C ILE A 464 3.15 -5.77 15.20
N GLU A 465 4.30 -5.17 15.52
CA GLU A 465 4.34 -3.89 16.19
C GLU A 465 3.85 -2.84 15.20
N VAL A 466 2.60 -2.42 15.35
CA VAL A 466 2.17 -1.14 14.78
C VAL A 466 2.94 -0.06 15.53
N PRO A 467 3.62 0.89 14.87
CA PRO A 467 4.37 1.94 15.55
C PRO A 467 3.44 2.68 16.52
N VAL A 468 3.60 2.35 17.80
CA VAL A 468 2.98 3.03 18.91
C VAL A 468 3.76 4.33 19.06
N SER A 469 3.11 5.47 18.84
CA SER A 469 3.63 6.72 19.40
C SER A 469 3.64 6.52 20.91
N GLU A 470 4.83 6.49 21.50
CA GLU A 470 5.06 6.33 22.94
C GLU A 470 4.08 7.20 23.74
N GLN A 471 3.21 6.56 24.52
CA GLN A 471 2.68 7.18 25.72
C GLN A 471 3.73 6.99 26.80
N LEU A 472 4.67 7.94 26.86
CA LEU A 472 5.42 8.23 28.08
C LEU A 472 4.44 8.87 29.07
N SER A 473 3.72 8.04 29.83
CA SER A 473 3.22 8.45 31.14
C SER A 473 4.40 8.41 32.10
N LEU A 474 5.09 9.54 32.21
CA LEU A 474 5.95 9.85 33.35
C LEU A 474 5.08 9.84 34.61
N ASN A 475 5.26 8.81 35.44
CA ASN A 475 5.05 8.93 36.88
C ASN A 475 6.04 9.96 37.40
N LEU A 476 5.63 11.22 37.50
CA LEU A 476 6.25 12.27 38.32
C LEU A 476 5.21 13.38 38.55
N LEU A 477 4.22 13.07 39.41
CA LEU A 477 3.72 13.84 40.56
C LEU A 477 2.40 13.24 41.06
#